data_AF-A0A7J6D5L0-F1
#
_entry.id   AF-A0A7J6D5L0-F1
#
_cell.length_a   1.000
_cell.length_b   1.000
_cell.length_c   1.000
_cell.angle_alpha   90.00
_cell.angle_beta   90.00
_cell.angle_gamma   90.00
#
_symmetry.space_group_name_H-M   'P 1'
#
loop_
_entity.id
_entity.type
_entity.pdbx_description
1 polymer ?
#
loop_
_entity_poly.entity_id
_entity_poly.type
_entity_poly.pdbx_seq_one_letter_code
_entity_poly.pdbx_strand_id
1 'polypeptide(L)'
;MSSLRRTAGVLRTGLQLFRRGPQQMTVRKAGGGSHIEPQYRQPSQLTKNQKFQAEFLSGVMWFWILWHFWHDPDAVLGHFPWPDTSAWTDEELGIPPDDEE
;
A
#
# COMPACT_ATOMS: atom_id res chain seq x y z
N MET A 1 66.12 2.94 -39.30
CA MET A 1 64.89 2.20 -38.94
C MET A 1 64.01 3.09 -38.05
N SER A 2 63.15 3.94 -38.62
CA SER A 2 62.39 4.94 -37.83
C SER A 2 61.00 5.22 -38.41
N SER A 3 60.18 4.17 -38.55
CA SER A 3 58.78 4.30 -39.00
C SER A 3 57.76 3.60 -38.08
N LEU A 4 58.21 2.83 -37.08
CA LEU A 4 57.32 2.02 -36.24
C LEU A 4 56.61 2.77 -35.09
N ARG A 5 56.99 4.02 -34.77
CA ARG A 5 56.50 4.70 -33.55
C ARG A 5 55.31 5.64 -33.76
N ARG A 6 54.90 5.94 -34.99
CA ARG A 6 53.74 6.84 -35.26
C ARG A 6 52.41 6.11 -35.47
N THR A 7 52.41 4.79 -35.68
CA THR A 7 51.18 4.01 -35.93
C THR A 7 50.45 3.61 -34.66
N ALA A 8 51.13 3.53 -33.51
CA ALA A 8 50.52 3.13 -32.24
C ALA A 8 49.55 4.18 -31.65
N GLY A 9 49.71 5.46 -31.99
CA GLY A 9 48.83 6.54 -31.50
C GLY A 9 47.46 6.56 -32.18
N VAL A 10 47.42 6.29 -33.49
CA VAL A 10 46.18 6.30 -34.30
C VAL A 10 45.30 5.08 -34.01
N LEU A 11 45.91 3.94 -33.69
CA LEU A 11 45.17 2.74 -33.29
C LEU A 11 44.47 2.91 -31.93
N ARG A 12 45.03 3.70 -31.01
CA ARG A 12 44.47 3.89 -29.66
C ARG A 12 43.27 4.84 -29.65
N THR A 13 43.31 5.91 -30.44
CA THR A 13 42.18 6.84 -30.58
C THR A 13 41.04 6.25 -31.43
N GLY A 14 41.36 5.46 -32.47
CA GLY A 14 40.37 4.71 -33.24
C GLY A 14 39.60 3.69 -32.40
N LEU A 15 40.28 2.98 -31.48
CA LEU A 15 39.64 2.01 -30.59
C LEU A 15 38.72 2.67 -29.55
N GLN A 16 39.04 3.89 -29.10
CA GLN A 16 38.21 4.63 -28.15
C GLN A 16 36.87 5.09 -28.75
N LEU A 17 36.83 5.39 -30.05
CA LEU A 17 35.60 5.71 -30.76
C LEU A 17 34.75 4.46 -31.03
N PHE A 18 35.38 3.31 -31.31
CA PHE A 18 34.66 2.04 -31.47
C PHE A 18 34.04 1.54 -30.15
N ARG A 19 34.66 1.85 -29.01
CA ARG A 19 34.14 1.45 -27.68
C ARG A 19 33.04 2.37 -27.14
N ARG A 20 32.90 3.57 -27.71
CA ARG A 20 31.77 4.49 -27.43
C ARG A 20 30.62 4.12 -28.37
N GLY A 21 29.90 3.05 -28.02
CA GLY A 21 28.61 2.72 -28.65
C GLY A 21 27.67 3.94 -28.62
N PRO A 22 26.59 3.93 -29.43
CA PRO A 22 25.70 5.09 -29.58
C PRO A 22 25.27 5.57 -28.20
N GLN A 23 25.74 6.76 -27.81
CA GLN A 23 25.25 7.44 -26.62
C GLN A 23 23.77 7.68 -26.87
N GLN A 24 22.91 6.89 -26.23
CA GLN A 24 21.49 7.16 -26.27
C GLN A 24 21.28 8.50 -25.59
N MET A 25 21.01 9.53 -26.40
CA MET A 25 20.49 10.79 -25.91
C MET A 25 19.19 10.45 -25.19
N THR A 26 19.23 10.41 -23.87
CA THR A 26 18.04 10.31 -23.04
C THR A 26 17.29 11.62 -23.19
N VAL A 27 16.41 11.68 -24.20
CA VAL A 27 15.47 12.78 -24.35
C VAL A 27 14.58 12.76 -23.13
N ARG A 28 14.86 13.67 -22.18
CA ARG A 28 13.98 13.91 -21.04
C ARG A 28 12.69 14.51 -21.59
N LYS A 29 11.66 13.68 -21.81
CA LYS A 29 10.29 14.13 -22.11
C LYS A 29 9.73 14.78 -20.83
N ALA A 30 10.07 16.05 -20.60
CA ALA A 30 9.80 16.74 -19.35
C ALA A 30 8.38 17.32 -19.23
N GLY A 31 7.46 17.12 -20.17
CA GLY A 31 6.19 17.86 -20.09
C GLY A 31 5.01 17.45 -20.96
N GLY A 32 4.80 16.18 -21.32
CA GLY A 32 3.67 15.90 -22.23
C GLY A 32 3.09 14.50 -22.32
N GLY A 33 3.17 13.65 -21.29
CA GLY A 33 2.52 12.32 -21.44
C GLY A 33 2.46 11.41 -20.22
N SER A 34 2.97 11.82 -19.06
CA SER A 34 2.84 11.04 -17.82
C SER A 34 1.66 11.48 -16.94
N HIS A 35 1.05 12.63 -17.23
CA HIS A 35 -0.03 13.19 -16.43
C HIS A 35 -1.40 12.86 -17.06
N ILE A 36 -2.41 12.65 -16.22
CA ILE A 36 -3.78 12.38 -16.64
C ILE A 36 -4.31 13.62 -17.37
N GLU A 37 -4.75 13.47 -18.62
CA GLU A 37 -5.27 14.58 -19.41
C GLU A 37 -6.63 15.06 -18.86
N PRO A 38 -6.86 16.38 -18.77
CA PRO A 38 -8.17 16.91 -18.38
C PRO A 38 -9.20 16.59 -19.46
N GLN A 39 -10.29 15.95 -19.07
CA GLN A 39 -11.43 15.64 -19.96
C GLN A 39 -12.65 16.48 -19.57
N TYR A 40 -13.42 16.92 -20.56
CA TYR A 40 -14.61 17.73 -20.34
C TYR A 40 -15.90 16.92 -20.52
N ARG A 41 -16.79 16.97 -19.51
CA ARG A 41 -18.09 16.24 -19.49
C ARG A 41 -17.99 14.72 -19.68
N GLN A 42 -16.80 14.15 -19.45
CA GLN A 42 -16.51 12.73 -19.56
C GLN A 42 -15.87 12.23 -18.25
N PRO A 43 -16.06 10.95 -17.90
CA PRO A 43 -15.39 10.38 -16.73
C PRO A 43 -13.87 10.39 -16.93
N SER A 44 -13.13 10.83 -15.91
CA SER A 44 -11.67 10.97 -15.97
C SER A 44 -10.96 9.65 -16.27
N GLN A 45 -9.83 9.72 -16.95
CA GLN A 45 -8.98 8.56 -17.19
C GLN A 45 -8.38 8.07 -15.86
N LEU A 46 -8.53 6.77 -15.57
CA LEU A 46 -7.90 6.11 -14.44
C LEU A 46 -6.72 5.26 -14.92
N THR A 47 -5.60 5.33 -14.20
CA THR A 47 -4.48 4.44 -14.48
C THR A 47 -4.78 3.04 -13.93
N LYS A 48 -4.35 1.99 -14.64
CA LYS A 48 -4.55 0.60 -14.21
C LYS A 48 -3.93 0.33 -12.84
N ASN A 49 -2.77 0.92 -12.57
CA ASN A 49 -2.06 0.76 -11.30
C ASN A 49 -2.85 1.40 -10.14
N GLN A 50 -3.43 2.58 -10.33
CA GLN A 50 -4.26 3.22 -9.31
C GLN A 50 -5.49 2.37 -8.97
N LYS A 51 -6.18 1.83 -9.99
CA LYS A 51 -7.32 0.95 -9.77
C LYS A 51 -6.92 -0.31 -9.00
N PHE A 52 -5.83 -0.96 -9.41
CA PHE A 52 -5.31 -2.14 -8.73
C PHE A 52 -4.92 -1.87 -7.27
N GLN A 53 -4.23 -0.76 -6.99
CA GLN A 53 -3.85 -0.37 -5.64
C GLN A 53 -5.08 -0.10 -4.76
N ALA A 54 -6.11 0.55 -5.30
CA ALA A 54 -7.35 0.81 -4.58
C ALA A 54 -8.09 -0.50 -4.24
N GLU A 55 -8.21 -1.41 -5.21
CA GLU A 55 -8.82 -2.74 -5.00
C GLU A 55 -8.02 -3.58 -4.01
N PHE A 56 -6.69 -3.56 -4.10
CA PHE A 56 -5.81 -4.27 -3.18
C PHE A 56 -5.94 -3.74 -1.75
N LEU A 57 -5.90 -2.42 -1.56
CA LEU A 57 -6.03 -1.83 -0.22
C LEU A 57 -7.42 -2.08 0.38
N SER A 58 -8.49 -1.99 -0.43
CA SER A 58 -9.84 -2.35 -0.03
C SER A 58 -9.92 -3.82 0.39
N GLY A 59 -9.31 -4.72 -0.38
CA GLY A 59 -9.23 -6.14 -0.07
C GLY A 59 -8.48 -6.41 1.24
N VAL A 60 -7.33 -5.77 1.45
CA VAL A 60 -6.56 -5.90 2.70
C VAL A 60 -7.35 -5.37 3.90
N MET A 61 -8.04 -4.24 3.76
CA MET A 61 -8.89 -3.69 4.81
C MET A 61 -10.00 -4.67 5.21
N TRP A 62 -10.77 -5.18 4.26
CA TRP A 62 -11.85 -6.13 4.54
C TRP A 62 -11.34 -7.47 5.05
N PHE A 63 -10.24 -7.97 4.47
CA PHE A 63 -9.56 -9.15 4.98
C PHE A 63 -9.18 -8.97 6.44
N TRP A 64 -8.60 -7.82 6.80
CA TRP A 64 -8.21 -7.53 8.17
C TRP A 64 -9.40 -7.50 9.14
N ILE A 65 -10.52 -6.86 8.74
CA ILE A 65 -11.74 -6.82 9.55
C ILE A 65 -12.27 -8.22 9.80
N LEU A 66 -12.41 -9.04 8.74
CA LEU A 66 -12.94 -10.41 8.87
C LEU A 66 -11.99 -11.32 9.64
N TRP A 67 -10.69 -11.20 9.39
CA TRP A 67 -9.66 -11.94 10.10
C TRP A 67 -9.69 -11.61 11.60
N HIS A 68 -9.73 -10.33 11.96
CA HIS A 68 -9.75 -9.89 13.35
C HIS A 68 -11.06 -10.24 14.04
N PHE A 69 -12.20 -10.15 13.34
CA PHE A 69 -13.49 -10.59 13.88
C PHE A 69 -13.53 -12.10 14.15
N TRP A 70 -12.82 -12.91 13.36
CA TRP A 70 -12.72 -14.35 13.61
C TRP A 70 -11.76 -14.70 14.76
N HIS A 71 -10.63 -13.98 14.85
CA HIS A 71 -9.62 -14.26 15.87
C HIS A 71 -9.94 -13.68 17.24
N ASP A 72 -10.51 -12.47 17.30
CA ASP A 72 -10.84 -11.76 18.54
C ASP A 72 -12.32 -11.27 18.52
N PRO A 73 -13.32 -12.18 18.43
CA PRO A 73 -14.73 -11.79 18.40
C PRO A 73 -15.17 -11.07 19.68
N ASP A 74 -14.51 -11.37 20.81
CA ASP A 74 -14.82 -10.85 22.13
C ASP A 74 -14.64 -9.34 22.23
N ALA A 75 -13.74 -8.75 21.43
CA ALA A 75 -13.54 -7.30 21.39
C ALA A 75 -14.78 -6.56 20.82
N VAL A 76 -15.58 -7.25 20.00
CA VAL A 76 -16.80 -6.70 19.40
C VAL A 76 -18.06 -7.12 20.15
N LEU A 77 -18.12 -8.38 20.58
CA LEU A 77 -19.30 -8.95 21.27
C LEU A 77 -19.28 -8.71 22.79
N GLY A 78 -18.15 -8.31 23.34
CA GLY A 78 -17.93 -8.14 24.77
C GLY A 78 -17.25 -9.37 25.37
N HIS A 79 -16.20 -9.14 26.16
CA HIS A 79 -15.45 -10.21 26.84
C HIS A 79 -16.23 -10.87 27.98
N PHE A 80 -17.18 -10.15 28.57
CA PHE A 80 -17.93 -10.62 29.74
C PHE A 80 -19.43 -10.52 29.48
N PRO A 81 -20.21 -11.53 29.89
CA PRO A 81 -21.66 -11.45 29.83
C PRO A 81 -22.14 -10.32 30.75
N TRP A 82 -23.10 -9.55 30.28
CA TRP A 82 -23.73 -8.52 31.10
C TRP A 82 -24.54 -9.19 32.23
N PRO A 83 -24.29 -8.84 33.51
CA PRO A 83 -25.01 -9.45 34.62
C PRO A 83 -26.47 -9.03 34.62
N ASP A 84 -27.37 -9.99 34.85
CA ASP A 84 -28.79 -9.71 35.08
C ASP A 84 -28.98 -9.25 36.53
N THR A 85 -29.34 -7.97 36.70
CA THR A 85 -29.52 -7.32 38.01
C THR A 85 -30.71 -7.88 38.78
N SER A 86 -31.64 -8.56 38.10
CA SER A 86 -32.83 -9.14 38.73
C SER A 86 -32.61 -10.55 39.30
N ALA A 87 -31.50 -11.19 38.91
CA ALA A 87 -31.10 -12.50 39.41
C ALA A 87 -30.33 -12.41 40.73
N TRP A 88 -29.95 -11.21 41.17
CA TRP A 88 -29.26 -11.03 42.45
C TRP A 88 -30.24 -11.23 43.61
N THR A 89 -29.84 -12.03 44.60
CA THR A 89 -30.70 -12.34 45.73
C THR A 89 -30.72 -11.18 46.73
N ASP A 90 -31.85 -10.99 47.40
CA ASP A 90 -32.01 -9.94 48.42
C ASP A 90 -30.99 -10.08 49.56
N GLU A 91 -30.51 -11.30 49.83
CA GLU A 91 -29.41 -11.59 50.77
C GLU A 91 -28.06 -11.01 50.31
N GLU A 92 -27.73 -11.10 49.01
CA GLU A 92 -26.51 -10.51 48.44
C GLU A 92 -26.59 -8.98 48.36
N LEU A 93 -27.81 -8.44 48.18
CA LEU A 93 -28.06 -7.00 48.15
C LEU A 93 -28.21 -6.39 49.56
N GLY A 94 -28.26 -7.23 50.60
CA GLY A 94 -28.47 -6.79 51.98
C GLY A 94 -29.84 -6.13 52.18
N ILE A 95 -30.83 -6.49 51.38
CA ILE A 95 -32.21 -6.02 51.53
C ILE A 95 -32.85 -6.91 52.60
N PRO A 96 -33.17 -6.37 53.79
CA PRO A 96 -33.86 -7.15 54.81
C PRO A 96 -35.22 -7.59 54.28
N PRO A 97 -35.69 -8.81 54.62
CA PRO A 97 -37.07 -9.18 54.35
C PRO A 97 -37.99 -8.21 55.10
N ASP A 98 -38.98 -7.65 54.40
CA ASP A 98 -40.02 -6.83 55.02
C ASP A 98 -40.94 -7.74 55.86
N ASP A 99 -40.49 -8.11 57.05
CA ASP A 99 -41.31 -8.80 58.05
C ASP A 99 -42.29 -7.78 58.67
N GLU A 100 -43.42 -7.52 58.00
CA GLU A 100 -44.60 -6.87 58.59
C GLU A 100 -45.91 -7.50 58.06
N GLU A 101 -46.33 -8.64 58.64
CA GLU A 101 -47.69 -8.94 59.18
C GLU A 101 -47.75 -10.34 59.83
#